data_AF-A0A814MQN7-F1
#
_entry.id   AF-A0A814MQN7-F1
#
_cell.length_a   1.000
_cell.length_b   1.000
_cell.length_c   1.000
_cell.angle_alpha   90.00
_cell.angle_beta   90.00
_cell.angle_gamma   90.00
#
_symmetry.space_group_name_H-M   'P 1'
#
loop_
_entity.id
_entity.type
_entity.pdbx_description
1 polymer ?
#
loop_
_entity_poly.entity_id
_entity_poly.type
_entity_poly.pdbx_seq_one_letter_code
_entity_poly.pdbx_strand_id
1 'polypeptide(L)'
;NTEILLLQETLVRSKTDLDNSLFSSNFNIFAKTAKKINQLGRQSGGLAFVVKKNVKVISHRFINERIGILRLHRISIINVYLPYFDRTKEQQLEYELNIHLLEEVIDSEKKNHQEIILAGDFNTDLIRFDKNSFCLRKFLKKSKMNLLDLLFSQNIDYTYKKTGKSGNIKSWIDNVASTDENQLIKSNNIIEDISNKSDHNPILFIPNPKHLGIDENFKTKLPKKIENVRINWNKLEERLRYQERVKNQVKTLQSKVSSLLNADKLKAQLYITELLNELTSLLIDCTR
;
A
#
# COMPACT_ATOMS: atom_id res chain seq x y z
N ASN A 1 19.33 10.03 11.60
CA ASN A 1 19.73 10.21 10.18
C ASN A 1 18.74 9.63 9.17
N THR A 2 17.46 9.45 9.50
CA THR A 2 16.46 8.82 8.62
C THR A 2 16.22 9.60 7.34
N GLU A 3 16.13 8.90 6.21
CA GLU A 3 15.92 9.49 4.88
C GLU A 3 14.45 9.48 4.46
N ILE A 4 13.73 8.42 4.82
CA ILE A 4 12.32 8.21 4.52
C ILE A 4 11.64 7.72 5.79
N LEU A 5 10.55 8.38 6.19
CA LEU A 5 9.64 7.90 7.24
C LEU A 5 8.32 7.47 6.59
N LEU A 6 7.84 6.30 6.99
CA LEU A 6 6.53 5.80 6.66
C LEU A 6 5.66 5.96 7.89
N LEU A 7 4.60 6.76 7.79
CA LEU A 7 3.68 7.00 8.90
C LEU A 7 2.32 6.41 8.57
N GLN A 8 1.73 5.74 9.57
CA GLN A 8 0.39 5.17 9.54
C GLN A 8 -0.46 5.85 10.61
N GLU A 9 -1.78 5.72 10.47
CA GLU A 9 -2.77 6.30 11.38
C GLU A 9 -2.46 7.77 11.74
N THR A 10 -2.15 8.57 10.72
CA THR A 10 -1.67 9.93 10.96
C THR A 10 -2.74 10.82 11.59
N LEU A 11 -4.03 10.47 11.43
CA LEU A 11 -5.21 11.19 11.93
C LEU A 11 -5.27 12.67 11.52
N VAL A 12 -4.55 12.99 10.45
CA VAL A 12 -4.39 14.37 10.01
C VAL A 12 -5.57 14.76 9.14
N ARG A 13 -6.17 15.91 9.45
CA ARG A 13 -7.35 16.42 8.75
C ARG A 13 -7.00 17.12 7.44
N SER A 14 -5.82 17.73 7.38
CA SER A 14 -5.33 18.44 6.21
C SER A 14 -3.83 18.24 6.02
N LYS A 15 -3.35 18.36 4.78
CA LYS A 15 -1.91 18.29 4.51
C LYS A 15 -1.12 19.37 5.28
N THR A 16 -1.72 20.53 5.49
CA THR A 16 -1.12 21.67 6.21
C THR A 16 -0.85 21.38 7.68
N ASP A 17 -1.62 20.48 8.31
CA ASP A 17 -1.39 20.09 9.71
C ASP A 17 -0.10 19.25 9.87
N LEU A 18 0.36 18.58 8.80
CA LEU A 18 1.64 17.84 8.77
C LEU A 18 2.84 18.74 8.43
N ASP A 19 2.64 19.75 7.58
CA ASP A 19 3.73 20.45 6.89
C ASP A 19 4.48 21.49 7.74
N ASN A 20 3.87 22.09 8.78
CA ASN A 20 4.40 23.33 9.35
C ASN A 20 4.90 23.27 10.81
N SER A 21 4.71 22.18 11.55
CA SER A 21 5.10 22.14 12.98
C SER A 21 6.00 20.97 13.39
N LEU A 22 6.02 19.86 12.64
CA LEU A 22 6.65 18.61 13.09
C LEU A 22 7.96 18.27 12.39
N PHE A 23 8.15 18.69 11.13
CA PHE A 23 9.31 18.34 10.34
C PHE A 23 10.06 19.58 9.87
N SER A 24 11.40 19.54 9.95
CA SER A 24 12.25 20.62 9.43
C SER A 24 11.97 20.89 7.95
N SER A 25 12.31 22.10 7.47
CA SER A 25 12.20 22.51 6.06
C SER A 25 12.97 21.64 5.05
N ASN A 26 13.67 20.60 5.50
CA ASN A 26 14.49 19.69 4.70
C ASN A 26 13.75 18.44 4.21
N PHE A 27 12.44 18.33 4.46
CA PHE A 27 11.63 17.19 4.03
C PHE A 27 10.55 17.59 3.02
N ASN A 28 10.18 16.64 2.17
CA ASN A 28 8.99 16.63 1.33
C ASN A 28 7.96 15.70 2.00
N ILE A 29 6.74 16.16 2.19
CA ILE A 29 5.66 15.37 2.79
C ILE A 29 4.62 15.03 1.73
N PHE A 30 4.37 13.73 1.58
CA PHE A 30 3.29 13.19 0.76
C PHE A 30 2.31 12.48 1.68
N ALA A 31 1.07 12.96 1.77
CA ALA A 31 0.11 12.43 2.73
C ALA A 31 -1.26 12.20 2.10
N LYS A 32 -1.94 11.17 2.59
CA LYS A 32 -3.35 10.89 2.39
C LYS A 32 -4.04 11.01 3.74
N THR A 33 -5.00 11.92 3.84
CA THR A 33 -5.75 12.14 5.08
C THR A 33 -6.64 10.95 5.39
N ALA A 34 -6.89 10.72 6.68
CA ALA A 34 -7.80 9.69 7.14
C ALA A 34 -9.26 9.98 6.68
N LYS A 35 -10.03 8.93 6.41
CA LYS A 35 -11.42 9.06 5.98
C LYS A 35 -12.32 9.22 7.21
N LYS A 36 -13.19 10.22 7.18
CA LYS A 36 -14.25 10.39 8.18
C LYS A 36 -15.49 9.67 7.65
N ILE A 37 -15.82 8.51 8.20
CA ILE A 37 -16.98 7.72 7.76
C ILE A 37 -18.28 8.34 8.30
N ASN A 38 -18.24 8.97 9.48
CA ASN A 38 -19.36 9.69 10.10
C ASN A 38 -18.89 10.98 10.80
N GLN A 39 -19.79 11.95 11.07
CA GLN A 39 -19.45 13.14 11.88
C GLN A 39 -19.06 12.77 13.34
N LEU A 40 -19.44 11.56 13.78
CA LEU A 40 -19.14 10.99 15.09
C LEU A 40 -18.13 9.83 14.93
N GLY A 41 -17.02 9.89 15.66
CA GLY A 41 -15.99 8.83 15.72
C GLY A 41 -14.57 9.27 15.34
N ARG A 42 -13.59 8.41 15.66
CA ARG A 42 -12.17 8.56 15.25
C ARG A 42 -12.09 8.34 13.74
N GLN A 43 -11.32 9.19 13.06
CA GLN A 43 -11.04 8.97 11.64
C GLN A 43 -10.31 7.64 11.45
N SER A 44 -10.58 6.93 10.35
CA SER A 44 -9.88 5.69 10.03
C SER A 44 -8.93 5.89 8.85
N GLY A 45 -7.76 5.27 8.94
CA GLY A 45 -6.72 5.38 7.93
C GLY A 45 -5.79 6.57 8.14
N GLY A 46 -5.21 7.01 7.04
CA GLY A 46 -4.26 8.10 7.03
C GLY A 46 -2.84 7.57 6.90
N LEU A 47 -2.17 7.98 5.83
CA LEU A 47 -0.79 7.58 5.53
C LEU A 47 0.04 8.81 5.20
N ALA A 48 1.32 8.76 5.52
CA ALA A 48 2.28 9.72 5.00
C ALA A 48 3.63 9.09 4.66
N PHE A 49 4.28 9.70 3.69
CA PHE A 49 5.70 9.56 3.40
C PHE A 49 6.36 10.90 3.73
N VAL A 50 7.32 10.88 4.64
CA VAL A 50 8.17 12.05 4.96
C VAL A 50 9.56 11.75 4.42
N VAL A 51 9.97 12.47 3.38
CA VAL A 51 11.13 12.13 2.56
C VAL A 51 12.12 13.28 2.57
N LYS A 52 13.38 13.06 2.92
CA LYS A 52 14.39 14.12 2.83
C LYS A 52 14.49 14.66 1.40
N LYS A 53 14.66 15.97 1.24
CA LYS A 53 14.69 16.64 -0.07
C LYS A 53 15.80 16.16 -1.01
N ASN A 54 16.89 15.59 -0.47
CA ASN A 54 17.97 15.01 -1.27
C ASN A 54 17.63 13.61 -1.83
N VAL A 55 16.57 12.97 -1.35
CA VAL A 55 16.10 11.69 -1.89
C VAL A 55 15.24 11.93 -3.12
N LYS A 56 15.66 11.39 -4.27
CA LYS A 56 14.94 11.53 -5.53
C LYS A 56 13.75 10.57 -5.59
N VAL A 57 12.55 11.11 -5.42
CA VAL A 57 11.29 10.40 -5.63
C VAL A 57 10.90 10.46 -7.10
N ILE A 58 10.67 9.30 -7.73
CA ILE A 58 10.23 9.22 -9.13
C ILE A 58 8.72 9.49 -9.22
N SER A 59 7.94 8.87 -8.34
CA SER A 59 6.50 9.12 -8.23
C SER A 59 5.98 8.68 -6.87
N HIS A 60 4.83 9.19 -6.48
CA HIS A 60 4.07 8.68 -5.34
C HIS A 60 2.60 8.60 -5.71
N ARG A 61 1.87 7.64 -5.14
CA ARG A 61 0.42 7.53 -5.27
C ARG A 61 -0.18 6.87 -4.04
N PHE A 62 -1.42 7.22 -3.73
CA PHE A 62 -2.21 6.54 -2.70
C PHE A 62 -3.34 5.81 -3.40
N ILE A 63 -3.42 4.50 -3.21
CA ILE A 63 -4.50 3.68 -3.76
C ILE A 63 -5.78 3.96 -2.96
N ASN A 64 -5.64 4.00 -1.64
CA ASN A 64 -6.67 4.41 -0.69
C ASN A 64 -6.00 5.03 0.55
N GLU A 65 -6.75 5.22 1.63
CA GLU A 65 -6.28 5.72 2.93
C GLU A 65 -5.45 4.72 3.75
N ARG A 66 -5.23 3.51 3.23
CA ARG A 66 -4.53 2.39 3.88
C ARG A 66 -3.33 1.85 3.09
N ILE A 67 -3.22 2.18 1.80
CA ILE A 67 -2.16 1.71 0.90
C ILE A 67 -1.60 2.89 0.12
N GLY A 68 -0.34 3.22 0.41
CA GLY A 68 0.45 4.22 -0.30
C GLY A 68 1.63 3.58 -1.01
N ILE A 69 2.05 4.16 -2.13
CA ILE A 69 3.20 3.69 -2.91
C ILE A 69 4.12 4.88 -3.16
N LEU A 70 5.38 4.73 -2.80
CA LEU A 70 6.47 5.65 -3.08
C LEU A 70 7.47 4.94 -4.00
N ARG A 71 7.55 5.38 -5.25
CA ARG A 71 8.51 4.83 -6.22
C ARG A 71 9.78 5.65 -6.20
N LEU A 72 10.87 4.97 -5.90
CA LEU A 72 12.23 5.42 -6.13
C LEU A 72 12.69 4.84 -7.48
N HIS A 73 14.00 4.73 -7.70
CA HIS A 73 14.55 4.31 -8.98
C HIS A 73 14.10 2.88 -9.39
N ARG A 74 14.65 1.84 -8.74
CA ARG A 74 14.29 0.43 -8.97
C ARG A 74 13.44 -0.15 -7.84
N ILE A 75 13.10 0.67 -6.84
CA ILE A 75 12.43 0.23 -5.63
C ILE A 75 11.09 0.94 -5.51
N SER A 76 10.04 0.15 -5.28
CA SER A 76 8.74 0.61 -4.81
C SER A 76 8.59 0.30 -3.32
N ILE A 77 8.44 1.35 -2.52
CA ILE A 77 8.11 1.25 -1.10
C ILE A 77 6.59 1.38 -0.96
N ILE A 78 5.94 0.34 -0.46
CA ILE A 78 4.50 0.28 -0.24
C ILE A 78 4.26 0.46 1.26
N ASN A 79 3.61 1.57 1.64
CA ASN A 79 3.22 1.88 3.01
C ASN A 79 1.81 1.34 3.26
N VAL A 80 1.63 0.51 4.30
CA VAL A 80 0.34 -0.12 4.64
C VAL A 80 -0.15 0.20 6.05
N TYR A 81 -1.48 0.32 6.18
CA TYR A 81 -2.21 0.39 7.45
C TYR A 81 -3.50 -0.42 7.34
N LEU A 82 -3.38 -1.74 7.56
CA LEU A 82 -4.49 -2.66 7.38
C LEU A 82 -5.55 -2.54 8.49
N PRO A 83 -6.81 -2.92 8.23
CA PRO A 83 -7.85 -2.91 9.26
C PRO A 83 -7.54 -3.87 10.43
N TYR A 84 -7.71 -3.43 11.68
CA TYR A 84 -7.58 -4.31 12.86
C TYR A 84 -8.69 -5.35 12.95
N PHE A 85 -8.44 -6.50 13.58
CA PHE A 85 -9.45 -7.55 13.74
C PHE A 85 -10.35 -7.30 14.95
N ASP A 86 -11.62 -6.97 14.72
CA ASP A 86 -12.65 -6.77 15.78
C ASP A 86 -13.73 -7.86 15.82
N ARG A 87 -13.56 -8.93 15.02
CA ARG A 87 -14.48 -10.05 14.83
C ARG A 87 -15.79 -9.72 14.09
N THR A 88 -15.99 -8.49 13.63
CA THR A 88 -17.11 -8.14 12.77
C THR A 88 -16.88 -8.64 11.34
N LYS A 89 -17.97 -8.84 10.59
CA LYS A 89 -17.87 -9.30 9.19
C LYS A 89 -17.41 -8.18 8.27
N GLU A 90 -17.82 -6.95 8.58
CA GLU A 90 -17.52 -5.74 7.84
C GLU A 90 -16.02 -5.45 7.86
N GLN A 91 -15.41 -5.51 9.05
CA GLN A 91 -13.98 -5.31 9.23
C GLN A 91 -13.15 -6.42 8.58
N GLN A 92 -13.62 -7.67 8.67
CA GLN A 92 -12.99 -8.80 7.98
C GLN A 92 -13.04 -8.59 6.45
N LEU A 93 -14.18 -8.19 5.91
CA LEU A 93 -14.33 -7.91 4.48
C LEU A 93 -13.42 -6.76 4.04
N GLU A 94 -13.35 -5.68 4.82
CA GLU A 94 -12.44 -4.57 4.54
C GLU A 94 -10.97 -5.04 4.53
N TYR A 95 -10.59 -5.93 5.45
CA TYR A 95 -9.25 -6.50 5.49
C TYR A 95 -8.95 -7.32 4.23
N GLU A 96 -9.84 -8.23 3.85
CA GLU A 96 -9.70 -9.08 2.65
C GLU A 96 -9.62 -8.24 1.36
N LEU A 97 -10.43 -7.18 1.26
CA LEU A 97 -10.37 -6.25 0.13
C LEU A 97 -9.02 -5.52 0.05
N ASN A 98 -8.47 -5.07 1.18
CA ASN A 98 -7.15 -4.43 1.17
C ASN A 98 -6.02 -5.41 0.85
N ILE A 99 -6.12 -6.67 1.30
CA ILE A 99 -5.19 -7.73 0.90
C ILE A 99 -5.24 -7.96 -0.61
N HIS A 100 -6.43 -8.04 -1.20
CA HIS A 100 -6.57 -8.20 -2.65
C HIS A 100 -5.97 -7.02 -3.43
N LEU A 101 -6.25 -5.79 -2.99
CA LEU A 101 -5.63 -4.58 -3.58
C LEU A 101 -4.10 -4.61 -3.48
N LEU A 102 -3.54 -5.12 -2.37
CA LEU A 102 -2.09 -5.28 -2.23
C LEU A 102 -1.52 -6.29 -3.24
N GLU A 103 -2.23 -7.39 -3.52
CA GLU A 103 -1.83 -8.34 -4.56
C GLU A 103 -1.74 -7.65 -5.94
N GLU A 104 -2.77 -6.90 -6.31
CA GLU A 104 -2.80 -6.17 -7.58
C GLU A 104 -1.68 -5.12 -7.67
N VAL A 105 -1.44 -4.38 -6.58
CA VAL A 105 -0.35 -3.41 -6.51
C VAL A 105 0.99 -4.11 -6.70
N ILE A 106 1.25 -5.19 -5.97
CA ILE A 106 2.51 -5.93 -6.06
C ILE A 106 2.72 -6.47 -7.48
N ASP A 107 1.70 -7.06 -8.08
CA ASP A 107 1.78 -7.59 -9.44
C ASP A 107 2.03 -6.46 -10.47
N SER A 108 1.42 -5.30 -10.27
CA SER A 108 1.67 -4.11 -11.09
C SER A 108 3.11 -3.60 -10.95
N GLU A 109 3.64 -3.51 -9.73
CA GLU A 109 5.02 -3.07 -9.49
C GLU A 109 6.04 -4.08 -10.05
N LYS A 110 5.80 -5.39 -9.90
CA LYS A 110 6.63 -6.45 -10.50
C LYS A 110 6.66 -6.37 -12.03
N LYS A 111 5.51 -6.15 -12.67
CA LYS A 111 5.43 -5.93 -14.13
C LYS A 111 6.23 -4.71 -14.59
N ASN A 112 6.42 -3.72 -13.73
CA ASN A 112 7.26 -2.55 -13.97
C ASN A 112 8.73 -2.77 -13.54
N HIS A 113 9.14 -4.02 -13.32
CA HIS A 113 10.48 -4.41 -12.88
C HIS A 113 10.96 -3.68 -11.62
N GLN A 114 10.03 -3.37 -10.71
CA GLN A 114 10.37 -2.79 -9.41
C GLN A 114 10.65 -3.90 -8.39
N GLU A 115 11.70 -3.71 -7.62
CA GLU A 115 11.91 -4.39 -6.34
C GLU A 115 10.94 -3.80 -5.31
N ILE A 116 10.42 -4.64 -4.43
CA ILE A 116 9.31 -4.22 -3.56
C ILE A 116 9.73 -4.33 -2.10
N ILE A 117 9.48 -3.24 -1.38
CA ILE A 117 9.48 -3.19 0.08
C ILE A 117 8.04 -2.89 0.49
N LEU A 118 7.42 -3.79 1.22
CA LEU A 118 6.10 -3.60 1.83
C LEU A 118 6.31 -3.35 3.32
N ALA A 119 5.84 -2.23 3.86
CA ALA A 119 6.10 -1.89 5.26
C ALA A 119 4.95 -1.10 5.89
N GLY A 120 4.72 -1.32 7.17
CA GLY A 120 3.74 -0.58 7.96
C GLY A 120 3.02 -1.48 8.95
N ASP A 121 1.83 -1.06 9.36
CA ASP A 121 1.00 -1.75 10.32
C ASP A 121 0.04 -2.69 9.60
N PHE A 122 0.27 -3.99 9.74
CA PHE A 122 -0.57 -5.04 9.17
C PHE A 122 -1.74 -5.39 10.08
N ASN A 123 -1.76 -4.84 11.31
CA ASN A 123 -2.80 -5.01 12.29
C ASN A 123 -3.11 -6.50 12.58
N THR A 124 -2.10 -7.34 12.36
CA THR A 124 -2.22 -8.79 12.33
C THR A 124 -0.94 -9.40 12.85
N ASP A 125 -1.05 -10.09 13.98
CA ASP A 125 0.03 -10.85 14.57
C ASP A 125 -0.01 -12.26 14.00
N LEU A 126 1.03 -12.64 13.26
CA LEU A 126 1.05 -13.92 12.57
C LEU A 126 1.01 -15.11 13.53
N ILE A 127 1.49 -14.99 14.76
CA ILE A 127 1.47 -16.10 15.73
C ILE A 127 0.03 -16.47 16.11
N ARG A 128 -0.91 -15.53 15.97
CA ARG A 128 -2.33 -15.78 16.23
C ARG A 128 -2.94 -16.66 15.15
N PHE A 129 -3.94 -17.44 15.53
CA PHE A 129 -4.72 -18.30 14.62
C PHE A 129 -6.12 -17.70 14.40
N ASP A 130 -6.16 -16.53 13.78
CA ASP A 130 -7.41 -15.87 13.40
C ASP A 130 -7.53 -15.72 11.87
N LYS A 131 -8.64 -15.14 11.42
CA LYS A 131 -8.95 -15.00 9.99
C LYS A 131 -7.99 -14.04 9.29
N ASN A 132 -7.58 -12.97 9.96
CA ASN A 132 -6.67 -11.98 9.38
C ASN A 132 -5.26 -12.58 9.26
N SER A 133 -4.80 -13.32 10.27
CA SER A 133 -3.50 -14.00 10.21
C SER A 133 -3.47 -15.09 9.14
N PHE A 134 -4.55 -15.86 8.97
CA PHE A 134 -4.68 -16.82 7.87
C PHE A 134 -4.63 -16.11 6.50
N CYS A 135 -5.39 -15.03 6.34
CA CYS A 135 -5.45 -14.26 5.10
C CYS A 135 -4.07 -13.66 4.76
N LEU A 136 -3.38 -13.07 5.74
CA LEU A 136 -2.04 -12.52 5.58
C LEU A 136 -1.01 -13.58 5.21
N ARG A 137 -1.02 -14.75 5.85
CA ARG A 137 -0.11 -15.88 5.50
C ARG A 137 -0.31 -16.33 4.06
N LYS A 138 -1.56 -16.45 3.62
CA LYS A 138 -1.89 -16.83 2.24
C LYS A 138 -1.37 -15.80 1.25
N PHE A 139 -1.60 -14.52 1.54
CA PHE A 139 -1.08 -13.41 0.75
C PHE A 139 0.45 -13.43 0.64
N LEU A 140 1.17 -13.48 1.76
CA LEU A 140 2.64 -13.48 1.78
C LEU A 140 3.22 -14.64 0.96
N LYS A 141 2.65 -15.85 1.14
CA LYS A 141 3.04 -17.04 0.38
C LYS A 141 2.79 -16.89 -1.12
N LYS A 142 1.60 -16.41 -1.51
CA LYS A 142 1.23 -16.20 -2.92
C LYS A 142 2.11 -15.13 -3.57
N SER A 143 2.38 -14.05 -2.85
CA SER A 143 3.17 -12.90 -3.31
C SER A 143 4.69 -13.15 -3.28
N LYS A 144 5.13 -14.28 -2.71
CA LYS A 144 6.54 -14.62 -2.44
C LYS A 144 7.25 -13.51 -1.66
N MET A 145 6.61 -13.07 -0.58
CA MET A 145 7.13 -12.05 0.32
C MET A 145 7.52 -12.67 1.65
N ASN A 146 8.71 -12.33 2.11
CA ASN A 146 9.21 -12.72 3.42
C ASN A 146 9.15 -11.53 4.37
N LEU A 147 8.66 -11.75 5.58
CA LEU A 147 8.74 -10.78 6.65
C LEU A 147 10.17 -10.75 7.21
N LEU A 148 10.80 -9.60 7.08
CA LEU A 148 12.20 -9.39 7.44
C LEU A 148 12.37 -9.28 8.94
N ASP A 149 11.40 -8.73 9.65
CA ASP A 149 11.38 -8.65 11.11
C ASP A 149 11.43 -10.04 11.77
N LEU A 150 10.93 -11.09 11.11
CA LEU A 150 11.07 -12.48 11.55
C LEU A 150 12.39 -13.17 11.12
N LEU A 151 13.12 -12.58 10.18
CA LEU A 151 14.37 -13.13 9.63
C LEU A 151 15.62 -12.51 10.26
N PHE A 152 15.54 -11.24 10.64
CA PHE A 152 16.61 -10.54 11.34
C PHE A 152 16.42 -10.69 12.86
N SER A 153 17.52 -10.87 13.59
CA SER A 153 17.49 -10.90 15.05
C SER A 153 16.96 -9.58 15.62
N GLN A 154 15.97 -9.67 16.51
CA GLN A 154 15.37 -8.51 17.18
C GLN A 154 15.74 -8.50 18.66
N ASN A 155 15.93 -7.30 19.22
CA ASN A 155 16.17 -7.12 20.66
C ASN A 155 14.87 -7.15 21.47
N ILE A 156 13.73 -6.89 20.82
CA ILE A 156 12.40 -6.90 21.42
C ILE A 156 11.45 -7.73 20.54
N ASP A 157 10.41 -8.28 21.17
CA ASP A 157 9.50 -9.26 20.59
C ASP A 157 8.10 -8.69 20.29
N TYR A 158 7.98 -7.37 20.19
CA TYR A 158 6.71 -6.70 19.98
C TYR A 158 6.88 -5.36 19.26
N THR A 159 5.92 -5.04 18.41
CA THR A 159 5.84 -3.72 17.77
C THR A 159 4.70 -2.89 18.33
N TYR A 160 3.71 -3.52 18.98
CA TYR A 160 2.57 -2.87 19.62
C TYR A 160 2.48 -3.24 21.09
N LYS A 161 2.18 -2.27 21.95
CA LYS A 161 1.93 -2.46 23.37
C LYS A 161 0.80 -1.58 23.88
N LYS A 162 -0.26 -2.22 24.36
CA LYS A 162 -1.33 -1.57 25.11
C LYS A 162 -1.16 -1.82 26.60
N THR A 163 -1.05 -0.75 27.38
CA THR A 163 -1.02 -0.81 28.84
C THR A 163 -2.42 -0.56 29.38
N GLY A 164 -2.97 -1.52 30.14
CA GLY A 164 -4.31 -1.40 30.73
C GLY A 164 -4.36 -1.88 32.18
N LYS A 165 -5.54 -1.76 32.81
CA LYS A 165 -5.74 -2.20 34.21
C LYS A 165 -5.44 -3.69 34.42
N SER A 166 -5.66 -4.51 33.39
CA SER A 166 -5.44 -5.96 33.41
C SER A 166 -4.03 -6.38 32.97
N GLY A 167 -3.08 -5.44 32.86
CA GLY A 167 -1.71 -5.68 32.44
C GLY A 167 -1.38 -5.17 31.04
N ASN A 168 -0.20 -5.57 30.55
CA ASN A 168 0.32 -5.18 29.25
C ASN A 168 -0.04 -6.22 28.19
N ILE A 169 -0.74 -5.79 27.13
CA ILE A 169 -0.98 -6.61 25.94
C ILE A 169 0.08 -6.21 24.91
N LYS A 170 0.83 -7.18 24.40
CA LYS A 170 1.81 -7.00 23.34
C LYS A 170 1.39 -7.75 22.08
N SER A 171 1.78 -7.24 20.92
CA SER A 171 1.66 -7.96 19.66
C SER A 171 2.70 -7.48 18.65
N TRP A 172 2.99 -8.33 17.67
CA TRP A 172 3.91 -8.03 16.57
C TRP A 172 3.10 -7.85 15.29
N ILE A 173 2.66 -6.62 15.03
CA ILE A 173 1.70 -6.28 13.96
C ILE A 173 2.25 -5.33 12.91
N ASP A 174 3.33 -4.63 13.22
CA ASP A 174 4.08 -3.82 12.29
C ASP A 174 5.16 -4.72 11.68
N ASN A 175 5.27 -4.71 10.35
CA ASN A 175 6.17 -5.62 9.67
C ASN A 175 6.82 -4.93 8.46
N VAL A 176 7.97 -5.47 8.05
CA VAL A 176 8.63 -5.11 6.79
C VAL A 176 8.79 -6.38 5.98
N ALA A 177 8.26 -6.40 4.77
CA ALA A 177 8.35 -7.53 3.86
C ALA A 177 9.08 -7.16 2.57
N SER A 178 9.81 -8.11 2.00
CA SER A 178 10.41 -7.96 0.68
C SER A 178 10.33 -9.27 -0.13
N THR A 179 10.59 -9.18 -1.42
CA THR A 179 10.61 -10.33 -2.33
C THR A 179 11.81 -11.25 -2.06
N ASP A 180 11.67 -12.48 -2.53
CA ASP A 180 12.28 -13.74 -2.07
C ASP A 180 13.82 -13.93 -2.14
N GLU A 181 14.63 -12.87 -2.01
CA GLU A 181 16.08 -13.03 -1.87
C GLU A 181 16.67 -12.30 -0.66
N ASN A 182 15.90 -11.48 0.07
CA ASN A 182 16.36 -10.65 1.20
C ASN A 182 17.59 -9.77 0.90
N GLN A 183 18.12 -9.77 -0.32
CA GLN A 183 19.31 -9.02 -0.70
C GLN A 183 19.03 -7.51 -0.74
N LEU A 184 17.75 -7.13 -0.87
CA LEU A 184 17.32 -5.74 -0.91
C LEU A 184 17.54 -5.02 0.42
N ILE A 185 17.49 -5.72 1.55
CA ILE A 185 17.56 -5.12 2.89
C ILE A 185 18.78 -5.65 3.62
N LYS A 186 19.66 -4.73 4.03
CA LYS A 186 20.88 -5.02 4.79
C LYS A 186 20.58 -5.30 6.27
N SER A 187 19.61 -4.60 6.83
CA SER A 187 19.20 -4.77 8.23
C SER A 187 17.76 -4.33 8.44
N ASN A 188 17.06 -4.97 9.36
CA ASN A 188 15.71 -4.61 9.78
C ASN A 188 15.60 -4.81 11.30
N ASN A 189 15.33 -3.73 12.05
CA ASN A 189 15.32 -3.75 13.51
C ASN A 189 14.13 -2.98 14.08
N ILE A 190 13.46 -3.56 15.07
CA ILE A 190 12.49 -2.85 15.90
C ILE A 190 13.27 -1.95 16.88
N ILE A 191 12.91 -0.67 16.93
CA ILE A 191 13.58 0.33 17.74
C ILE A 191 12.76 0.56 19.02
N GLU A 192 13.31 0.19 20.17
CA GLU A 192 12.77 0.56 21.47
C GLU A 192 13.36 1.91 21.89
N ASP A 193 12.49 2.90 22.06
CA ASP A 193 12.87 4.24 22.52
C ASP A 193 11.95 4.63 23.68
N ILE A 194 12.54 4.89 24.85
CA ILE A 194 11.82 5.31 26.05
C ILE A 194 11.08 6.64 25.89
N SER A 195 11.49 7.46 24.92
CA SER A 195 10.86 8.74 24.59
C SER A 195 9.69 8.58 23.62
N ASN A 196 9.53 7.39 23.01
CA ASN A 196 8.41 7.08 22.15
C ASN A 196 7.12 7.02 22.98
N LYS A 197 6.18 7.92 22.66
CA LYS A 197 4.87 8.01 23.32
C LYS A 197 3.77 7.22 22.60
N SER A 198 4.08 6.70 21.41
CA SER A 198 3.17 5.83 20.67
C SER A 198 3.02 4.49 21.39
N ASP A 199 1.88 3.84 21.19
CA ASP A 199 1.69 2.43 21.52
C ASP A 199 2.38 1.49 20.51
N HIS A 200 2.94 2.02 19.42
CA HIS A 200 3.76 1.30 18.46
C HIS A 200 5.24 1.68 18.52
N ASN A 201 6.13 0.68 18.45
CA ASN A 201 7.57 0.84 18.27
C ASN A 201 7.90 1.00 16.77
N PRO A 202 8.77 1.96 16.39
CA PRO A 202 9.23 2.08 15.01
C PRO A 202 10.04 0.87 14.54
N ILE A 203 9.93 0.54 13.25
CA ILE A 203 10.84 -0.41 12.58
C ILE A 203 11.78 0.37 11.67
N LEU A 204 13.09 0.19 11.88
CA LEU A 204 14.12 0.74 11.03
C LEU A 204 14.65 -0.35 10.09
N PHE A 205 14.46 -0.14 8.79
CA PHE A 205 15.12 -0.94 7.77
C PHE A 205 16.15 -0.12 6.99
N ILE A 206 17.24 -0.77 6.59
CA ILE A 206 18.31 -0.18 5.79
C ILE A 206 18.41 -0.98 4.49
N PRO A 207 18.10 -0.38 3.32
CA PRO A 207 18.29 -1.03 2.04
C PRO A 207 19.77 -1.34 1.76
N ASN A 208 20.03 -2.39 0.98
CA ASN A 208 21.34 -2.72 0.48
C ASN A 208 21.72 -1.76 -0.66
N PRO A 209 22.86 -1.03 -0.55
CA PRO A 209 23.26 -0.04 -1.56
C PRO A 209 23.36 -0.59 -2.99
N LYS A 210 23.68 -1.88 -3.15
CA LYS A 210 23.80 -2.54 -4.47
C LYS A 210 22.50 -2.49 -5.28
N HIS A 211 21.35 -2.45 -4.60
CA HIS A 211 20.02 -2.48 -5.20
C HIS A 211 19.42 -1.08 -5.39
N LEU A 212 19.95 -0.07 -4.71
CA LEU A 212 19.49 1.32 -4.87
C LEU A 212 19.81 1.89 -6.27
N GLY A 213 20.64 1.21 -7.06
CA GLY A 213 20.96 1.62 -8.42
C GLY A 213 21.56 3.02 -8.50
N ILE A 214 22.29 3.43 -7.45
CA ILE A 214 23.22 4.57 -7.50
C ILE A 214 24.44 4.12 -8.31
N ASP A 215 24.20 3.75 -9.55
CA ASP A 215 25.25 3.76 -10.56
C ASP A 215 25.25 5.19 -11.10
N GLU A 216 26.29 5.96 -10.78
CA GLU A 216 26.44 7.35 -11.22
C GLU A 216 26.36 7.49 -12.75
N ASN A 217 26.53 6.39 -13.49
CA ASN A 217 26.43 6.32 -14.94
C ASN A 217 25.04 5.92 -15.46
N PHE A 218 24.09 5.57 -14.60
CA PHE A 218 22.73 5.25 -15.02
C PHE A 218 21.96 6.53 -15.36
N LYS A 219 22.24 7.08 -16.55
CA LYS A 219 21.36 8.04 -17.21
C LYS A 219 20.03 7.33 -17.43
N THR A 220 19.12 7.45 -16.47
CA THR A 220 17.72 7.10 -16.69
C THR A 220 17.29 7.83 -17.95
N LYS A 221 17.02 7.08 -19.04
CA LYS A 221 16.03 7.55 -20.01
C LYS A 221 14.81 7.82 -19.14
N LEU A 222 14.54 9.10 -18.86
CA LEU A 222 13.30 9.51 -18.22
C LEU A 222 12.21 8.70 -18.94
N PRO A 223 11.35 7.96 -18.22
CA PRO A 223 10.21 7.33 -18.88
C PRO A 223 9.60 8.44 -19.72
N LYS A 224 9.51 8.22 -21.05
CA LYS A 224 8.88 9.18 -21.95
C LYS A 224 7.59 9.54 -21.25
N LYS A 225 7.45 10.82 -20.88
CA LYS A 225 6.26 11.33 -20.19
C LYS A 225 5.11 10.71 -20.97
N ILE A 226 4.34 9.82 -20.33
CA ILE A 226 3.15 9.28 -20.98
C ILE A 226 2.34 10.54 -21.19
N GLU A 227 2.34 11.05 -22.42
CA GLU A 227 1.50 12.17 -22.75
C GLU A 227 0.10 11.66 -22.43
N ASN A 228 -0.57 12.33 -21.50
CA ASN A 228 -1.98 12.08 -21.29
C ASN A 228 -2.63 12.53 -22.59
N VAL A 229 -2.75 11.61 -23.55
CA VAL A 229 -3.41 11.84 -24.83
C VAL A 229 -4.89 11.99 -24.48
N ARG A 230 -5.28 13.21 -24.15
CA ARG A 230 -6.68 13.54 -23.93
C ARG A 230 -7.36 13.40 -25.28
N ILE A 231 -8.36 12.52 -25.33
CA ILE A 231 -9.23 12.40 -26.49
C ILE A 231 -9.80 13.79 -26.83
N ASN A 232 -9.60 14.22 -28.06
CA ASN A 232 -10.25 15.39 -28.60
C ASN A 232 -11.67 15.01 -29.05
N TRP A 233 -12.65 15.27 -28.19
CA TRP A 233 -14.06 14.97 -28.42
C TRP A 233 -14.67 15.69 -29.64
N ASN A 234 -14.00 16.72 -30.18
CA ASN A 234 -14.44 17.40 -31.39
C ASN A 234 -14.02 16.68 -32.68
N LYS A 235 -13.08 15.71 -32.60
CA LYS A 235 -12.64 14.92 -33.76
C LYS A 235 -13.40 13.61 -33.85
N LEU A 236 -14.05 13.36 -34.99
CA LEU A 236 -14.84 12.14 -35.23
C LEU A 236 -13.98 10.87 -35.12
N GLU A 237 -12.79 10.87 -35.72
CA GLU A 237 -11.90 9.70 -35.72
C GLU A 237 -11.47 9.27 -34.31
N GLU A 238 -11.15 10.23 -33.44
CA GLU A 238 -10.76 9.92 -32.05
C GLU A 238 -11.93 9.37 -31.23
N ARG A 239 -13.16 9.86 -31.47
CA ARG A 239 -14.39 9.31 -30.88
C ARG A 239 -14.67 7.88 -31.35
N LEU A 240 -14.53 7.61 -32.65
CA LEU A 240 -14.71 6.27 -33.21
C LEU A 240 -13.68 5.29 -32.64
N ARG A 241 -12.41 5.71 -32.55
CA ARG A 241 -11.35 4.89 -31.94
C ARG A 241 -11.58 4.62 -30.46
N TYR A 242 -12.09 5.60 -29.71
CA TYR A 242 -12.52 5.39 -28.32
C TYR A 242 -13.67 4.40 -28.23
N GLN A 243 -14.72 4.60 -29.05
CA GLN A 243 -15.89 3.73 -29.09
C GLN A 243 -15.50 2.28 -29.40
N GLU A 244 -14.59 2.06 -30.35
CA GLU A 244 -14.10 0.72 -30.70
C GLU A 244 -13.32 0.08 -29.54
N ARG A 245 -12.45 0.85 -28.87
CA ARG A 245 -11.72 0.38 -27.67
C ARG A 245 -12.66 -0.03 -26.55
N VAL A 246 -13.64 0.81 -26.23
CA VAL A 246 -14.67 0.52 -25.22
C VAL A 246 -15.47 -0.71 -25.64
N LYS A 247 -15.91 -0.80 -26.90
CA LYS A 247 -16.68 -1.95 -27.40
C LYS A 247 -15.91 -3.27 -27.26
N ASN A 248 -14.62 -3.27 -27.61
CA ASN A 248 -13.77 -4.45 -27.52
C ASN A 248 -13.56 -4.89 -26.06
N GLN A 249 -13.35 -3.96 -25.14
CA GLN A 249 -13.16 -4.30 -23.73
C GLN A 249 -14.49 -4.60 -23.00
N VAL A 250 -15.61 -4.00 -23.39
CA VAL A 250 -16.93 -4.39 -22.87
C VAL A 250 -17.27 -5.82 -23.28
N LYS A 251 -16.87 -6.25 -24.49
CA LYS A 251 -17.06 -7.63 -24.95
C LYS A 251 -16.30 -8.64 -24.08
N THR A 252 -15.14 -8.29 -23.54
CA THR A 252 -14.41 -9.16 -22.60
C THR A 252 -15.05 -9.20 -21.20
N LEU A 253 -15.77 -8.15 -20.80
CA LEU A 253 -16.56 -8.15 -19.57
C LEU A 253 -17.88 -8.92 -19.70
N GLN A 254 -18.51 -8.91 -20.89
CA GLN A 254 -19.75 -9.65 -21.14
C GLN A 254 -19.61 -11.15 -20.90
N SER A 255 -18.45 -11.75 -21.21
CA SER A 255 -18.21 -13.17 -20.92
C SER A 255 -18.14 -13.46 -19.42
N LYS A 256 -17.67 -12.50 -18.61
CA LYS A 256 -17.68 -12.57 -17.15
C LYS A 256 -19.10 -12.41 -16.58
N VAL A 257 -19.92 -11.55 -17.18
CA VAL A 257 -21.33 -11.40 -16.77
C VAL A 257 -22.13 -12.70 -16.96
N SER A 258 -21.86 -13.49 -18.00
CA SER A 258 -22.50 -14.79 -18.18
C SER A 258 -22.22 -15.78 -17.04
N SER A 259 -21.09 -15.63 -16.33
CA SER A 259 -20.76 -16.46 -15.17
C SER A 259 -21.55 -16.10 -13.90
N LEU A 260 -22.16 -14.91 -13.86
CA LEU A 260 -23.03 -14.47 -12.75
C LEU A 260 -24.39 -15.17 -12.72
N LEU A 261 -24.87 -15.66 -13.87
CA LEU A 261 -26.22 -16.22 -13.99
C LEU A 261 -26.44 -17.47 -13.12
N ASN A 262 -25.36 -18.13 -12.70
CA ASN A 262 -25.39 -19.34 -11.88
C ASN A 262 -24.77 -19.14 -10.48
N ALA A 263 -24.42 -17.91 -10.10
CA ALA A 263 -23.76 -17.62 -8.82
C ALA A 263 -24.77 -17.50 -7.67
N ASP A 264 -24.40 -17.96 -6.48
CA ASP A 264 -25.16 -17.65 -5.27
C ASP A 264 -25.14 -16.14 -4.97
N LYS A 265 -26.08 -15.67 -4.15
CA LYS A 265 -26.28 -14.23 -3.87
C LYS A 265 -25.00 -13.52 -3.39
N LEU A 266 -24.16 -14.20 -2.62
CA LEU A 266 -22.97 -13.61 -2.02
C LEU A 266 -21.82 -13.54 -3.04
N LYS A 267 -21.63 -14.60 -3.84
CA LYS A 267 -20.71 -14.59 -4.98
C LYS A 267 -21.13 -13.57 -6.03
N ALA A 268 -22.44 -13.45 -6.30
CA ALA A 268 -22.96 -12.48 -7.25
C ALA A 268 -22.60 -11.03 -6.85
N GLN A 269 -22.71 -10.68 -5.56
CA GLN A 269 -22.33 -9.35 -5.07
C GLN A 269 -20.83 -9.06 -5.24
N LEU A 270 -19.98 -10.05 -4.97
CA LEU A 270 -18.53 -9.94 -5.15
C LEU A 270 -18.17 -9.71 -6.62
N TYR A 271 -18.68 -10.56 -7.51
CA TYR A 271 -18.47 -10.45 -8.95
C TYR A 271 -19.02 -9.15 -9.55
N ILE A 272 -20.16 -8.64 -9.07
CA ILE A 272 -20.69 -7.34 -9.51
C ILE A 272 -19.72 -6.22 -9.13
N THR A 273 -19.16 -6.27 -7.93
CA THR A 273 -18.20 -5.25 -7.46
C THR A 273 -16.90 -5.28 -8.27
N GLU A 274 -16.38 -6.47 -8.56
CA GLU A 274 -15.22 -6.67 -9.43
C GLU A 274 -15.49 -6.13 -10.84
N LEU A 275 -16.65 -6.46 -11.43
CA LEU A 275 -17.05 -5.95 -12.74
C LEU A 275 -17.17 -4.43 -12.78
N LEU A 276 -17.67 -3.80 -11.72
CA LEU A 276 -17.75 -2.33 -11.63
C LEU A 276 -16.37 -1.69 -11.56
N ASN A 277 -15.44 -2.28 -10.79
CA ASN A 277 -14.06 -1.79 -10.69
C ASN A 277 -13.30 -1.96 -12.01
N GLU A 278 -13.46 -3.11 -12.67
CA GLU A 278 -12.88 -3.37 -13.98
C GLU A 278 -13.45 -2.44 -15.06
N LEU A 279 -14.76 -2.22 -15.08
CA LEU A 279 -15.40 -1.28 -16.00
C LEU A 279 -14.91 0.15 -15.77
N THR A 280 -14.79 0.57 -14.52
CA THR A 280 -14.28 1.91 -14.17
C THR A 280 -12.84 2.09 -14.65
N SER A 281 -12.00 1.07 -14.44
CA SER A 281 -10.60 1.06 -14.88
C SER A 281 -10.48 1.07 -16.40
N LEU A 282 -11.29 0.26 -17.09
CA LEU A 282 -11.41 0.21 -18.55
C LEU A 282 -11.77 1.57 -19.14
N LEU A 283 -12.76 2.26 -18.57
CA LEU A 283 -13.17 3.58 -19.06
C LEU A 283 -12.04 4.60 -18.90
N ILE A 284 -11.35 4.59 -17.76
CA ILE A 284 -10.18 5.44 -17.54
C ILE A 284 -9.06 5.12 -18.55
N ASP A 285 -8.77 3.85 -18.80
CA ASP A 285 -7.72 3.45 -19.73
C ASP A 285 -8.08 3.71 -21.19
N CYS A 286 -9.35 3.62 -21.56
CA CYS A 286 -9.81 3.98 -22.90
C CYS A 286 -9.70 5.49 -23.16
N THR A 287 -9.72 6.32 -22.11
CA THR A 287 -9.52 7.78 -22.22
C THR A 287 -8.05 8.22 -22.35
N ARG A 288 -7.11 7.29 -22.23
CA ARG A 288 -5.67 7.50 -22.44
C ARG A 288 -5.24 7.08 -23.85
#